data_AF-A0A7X8ZGZ5-F1
#
_entry.id   AF-A0A7X8ZGZ5-F1
#
_cell.length_a   1.000
_cell.length_b   1.000
_cell.length_c   1.000
_cell.angle_alpha   90.00
_cell.angle_beta   90.00
_cell.angle_gamma   90.00
#
_symmetry.space_group_name_H-M   'P 1'
#
loop_
_entity.id
_entity.type
_entity.pdbx_description
1 polymer ?
#
loop_
_entity_poly.entity_id
_entity_poly.type
_entity_poly.pdbx_seq_one_letter_code
_entity_poly.pdbx_strand_id
1 'polypeptide(L)' 'MQIGNGDIEAASGMAKQPEFKEVLEEIRRLWAKNHLHCGWFLRDDLTIDSKEDAKYCLALLIRHGDRATYMAARKLQRWL' A
#
# COMPACT_ATOMS: atom_id res chain seq x y z
N MET A 1 -44.50 -26.95 -9.85
CA MET A 1 -43.52 -27.87 -9.25
C MET A 1 -42.20 -27.12 -9.12
N GLN A 2 -41.82 -26.83 -7.88
CA GLN A 2 -40.51 -26.34 -7.51
C GLN A 2 -39.49 -27.48 -7.64
N ILE A 3 -38.30 -27.19 -8.14
CA ILE A 3 -37.11 -27.96 -7.79
C ILE A 3 -36.08 -26.91 -7.38
N GLY A 4 -35.98 -26.72 -6.06
CA GLY A 4 -34.88 -25.98 -5.47
C GLY A 4 -33.62 -26.82 -5.61
N ASN A 5 -32.61 -26.26 -6.26
CA ASN A 5 -31.25 -26.77 -6.15
C ASN A 5 -30.55 -25.94 -5.08
N GLY A 6 -30.29 -26.62 -3.97
CA GLY A 6 -29.43 -26.14 -2.90
C GLY A 6 -27.98 -25.98 -3.36
N ASP A 7 -27.30 -25.15 -2.59
CA ASP A 7 -25.91 -25.32 -2.17
C ASP A 7 -24.85 -25.46 -3.26
N ILE A 8 -24.27 -24.31 -3.61
CA ILE A 8 -22.81 -24.24 -3.75
C ILE A 8 -22.30 -23.11 -2.87
N GLU A 9 -21.87 -23.50 -1.67
CA GLU A 9 -20.86 -22.79 -0.91
C GLU A 9 -19.63 -22.54 -1.81
N ALA A 10 -19.30 -21.27 -2.00
CA ALA A 10 -17.93 -20.88 -2.28
C ALA A 10 -17.62 -19.70 -1.38
N ALA A 11 -17.18 -20.03 -0.17
CA ALA A 11 -16.43 -19.13 0.68
C ALA A 11 -15.18 -18.65 -0.07
N SER A 12 -15.31 -17.58 -0.84
CA SER A 12 -14.17 -16.80 -1.30
C SER A 12 -14.00 -15.65 -0.33
N GLY A 13 -13.15 -15.85 0.68
CA GLY A 13 -12.57 -14.77 1.47
C GLY A 13 -11.68 -13.90 0.57
N MET A 14 -12.27 -13.24 -0.43
CA MET A 14 -11.60 -12.24 -1.25
C MET A 14 -11.42 -11.02 -0.35
N ALA A 15 -10.23 -10.88 0.21
CA ALA A 15 -9.79 -9.62 0.78
C ALA A 15 -10.13 -8.52 -0.24
N LYS A 16 -11.07 -7.64 0.12
CA LYS A 16 -11.50 -6.52 -0.70
C LYS A 16 -10.24 -5.78 -1.16
N GLN A 17 -10.11 -5.55 -2.47
CA GLN A 17 -9.00 -4.72 -2.96
C GLN A 17 -9.11 -3.35 -2.30
N PRO A 18 -8.04 -2.86 -1.65
CA PRO A 18 -8.09 -1.55 -1.00
C PRO A 18 -8.28 -0.46 -2.05
N GLU A 19 -9.08 0.54 -1.70
CA GLU A 19 -9.28 1.70 -2.57
C GLU A 19 -7.96 2.47 -2.71
N PHE A 20 -7.72 3.11 -3.86
CA PHE A 20 -6.48 3.87 -4.09
C PHE A 20 -6.19 4.88 -2.98
N LYS A 21 -7.24 5.53 -2.45
CA LYS A 21 -7.13 6.48 -1.34
C LYS A 21 -6.59 5.82 -0.06
N GLU A 22 -7.03 4.60 0.27
CA GLU A 22 -6.58 3.85 1.45
C GLU A 22 -5.10 3.46 1.31
N VAL A 23 -4.71 3.02 0.10
CA VAL A 23 -3.31 2.71 -0.22
C VAL A 23 -2.44 3.96 -0.07
N LEU A 24 -2.89 5.10 -0.58
CA LEU A 24 -2.16 6.37 -0.51
C LEU A 24 -1.99 6.85 0.93
N GLU A 25 -3.02 6.74 1.76
CA GLU A 25 -2.95 7.06 3.19
C GLU A 25 -1.94 6.18 3.94
N GLU A 26 -1.90 4.88 3.64
CA GLU A 26 -0.95 3.98 4.29
C GLU A 26 0.49 4.24 3.83
N ILE A 27 0.71 4.60 2.56
CA ILE A 27 2.01 5.05 2.05
C ILE A 27 2.46 6.32 2.78
N ARG A 28 1.57 7.31 2.97
CA ARG A 28 1.87 8.53 3.73
C ARG A 28 2.30 8.23 5.15
N ARG A 29 1.61 7.30 5.84
CA ARG A 29 1.98 6.88 7.20
C ARG A 29 3.34 6.18 7.23
N LEU A 30 3.60 5.29 6.28
CA LEU A 30 4.87 4.58 6.20
C LEU A 30 6.02 5.55 5.89
N TRP A 31 5.79 6.51 4.99
CA TRP A 31 6.73 7.57 4.67
C TRP A 31 7.01 8.46 5.88
N ALA A 32 5.98 8.99 6.55
CA ALA A 32 6.16 9.86 7.71
C ALA A 32 7.02 9.22 8.81
N LYS A 33 6.87 7.91 9.04
CA LYS A 33 7.68 7.17 10.02
C LYS A 33 9.15 6.99 9.63
N ASN A 34 9.46 6.99 8.33
CA ASN A 34 10.77 6.56 7.82
C ASN A 34 11.50 7.62 6.98
N HIS A 35 10.87 8.75 6.67
CA HIS A 35 11.40 9.75 5.75
C HIS A 35 12.74 10.33 6.23
N LEU A 36 12.90 10.55 7.54
CA LEU A 36 14.17 11.00 8.13
C LEU A 36 15.33 10.02 7.92
N HIS A 37 15.04 8.74 7.67
CA HIS A 37 16.05 7.72 7.42
C HIS A 37 16.24 7.45 5.92
N CYS A 38 15.14 7.43 5.15
CA CYS A 38 15.13 6.95 3.76
C CYS A 38 15.07 8.07 2.71
N GLY A 39 14.73 9.29 3.12
CA GLY A 39 14.42 10.42 2.23
C GLY A 39 14.76 11.78 2.84
N TRP A 40 15.71 11.85 3.77
CA TRP A 40 16.11 13.06 4.51
C TRP A 40 16.55 14.24 3.63
N PHE A 41 16.94 13.95 2.39
CA PHE A 41 17.36 14.94 1.39
C PHE A 41 16.18 15.55 0.62
N LEU A 42 14.97 15.01 0.80
CA LEU A 42 13.76 15.58 0.21
C LEU A 42 13.23 16.69 1.11
N ARG A 43 12.46 17.60 0.51
CA ARG A 43 11.81 18.68 1.26
C ARG A 43 10.86 18.11 2.30
N ASP A 44 10.88 18.72 3.49
CA ASP A 44 9.99 18.35 4.61
C ASP A 44 8.51 18.49 4.27
N ASP A 45 8.17 19.32 3.27
CA ASP A 45 6.79 19.57 2.82
C ASP A 45 6.39 18.76 1.58
N LEU A 46 7.15 17.72 1.23
CA LEU A 46 6.75 16.79 0.17
C LEU A 46 5.41 16.13 0.52
N THR A 47 4.37 16.43 -0.26
CA THR A 47 3.07 15.76 -0.17
C THR A 47 2.97 14.61 -1.17
N ILE A 48 2.42 13.48 -0.73
CA ILE A 48 2.24 12.28 -1.57
C ILE A 48 0.80 12.27 -2.07
N ASP A 49 0.50 13.01 -3.13
CA ASP A 49 -0.86 13.19 -3.64
C ASP A 49 -1.15 12.44 -4.94
N SER A 50 -0.09 12.05 -5.67
CA SER A 50 -0.21 11.29 -6.91
C SER A 50 0.29 9.86 -6.77
N LYS A 51 -0.06 9.04 -7.76
CA LYS A 51 0.46 7.68 -7.91
C LYS A 51 1.97 7.69 -8.14
N GLU A 52 2.47 8.70 -8.84
CA GLU A 52 3.88 8.91 -9.15
C GLU A 52 4.68 9.23 -7.89
N ASP A 53 4.18 10.14 -7.04
CA ASP A 53 4.79 10.46 -5.75
C ASP A 53 4.84 9.22 -4.85
N ALA A 54 3.74 8.47 -4.82
CA ALA A 54 3.62 7.25 -4.05
C ALA A 54 4.66 6.21 -4.49
N LYS A 55 4.83 6.01 -5.81
CA LYS A 55 5.85 5.11 -6.37
C LYS A 55 7.26 5.58 -6.02
N TYR A 56 7.53 6.87 -6.13
CA TYR A 56 8.84 7.44 -5.83
C TYR A 56 9.21 7.24 -4.35
N CYS A 57 8.31 7.58 -3.44
CA CYS A 57 8.51 7.41 -2.00
C CYS A 57 8.70 5.93 -1.63
N LEU A 58 7.89 5.03 -2.20
CA LEU A 58 8.06 3.59 -1.99
C LEU A 58 9.40 3.07 -2.50
N ALA A 59 9.89 3.56 -3.65
CA ALA A 59 11.19 3.15 -4.17
C ALA A 59 12.34 3.52 -3.21
N LEU A 60 12.26 4.70 -2.58
CA LEU A 60 13.23 5.12 -1.57
C LEU A 60 13.16 4.26 -0.31
N LEU A 61 11.95 3.98 0.19
CA LEU A 61 11.73 3.09 1.34
C LEU A 61 12.24 1.67 1.06
N ILE A 62 12.07 1.16 -0.17
CA ILE A 62 12.58 -0.15 -0.59
C ILE A 62 14.11 -0.17 -0.65
N ARG A 63 14.72 0.93 -1.11
CA ARG A 63 16.17 1.01 -1.31
C ARG A 63 16.95 1.25 -0.02
N HIS A 64 16.39 2.02 0.90
CA HIS A 64 17.11 2.53 2.07
C HIS A 64 16.48 2.13 3.41
N GLY A 65 15.24 1.62 3.41
CA GLY A 65 14.56 1.19 4.61
C GLY A 65 15.12 -0.10 5.20
N ASP A 66 14.83 -0.31 6.48
CA ASP A 66 15.10 -1.57 7.15
C ASP A 66 14.22 -2.71 6.59
N ARG A 67 14.44 -3.94 7.09
CA ARG A 67 13.70 -5.11 6.61
C ARG A 67 12.18 -4.95 6.76
N ALA A 68 11.71 -4.35 7.85
CA ALA A 68 10.28 -4.17 8.10
C ALA A 68 9.67 -3.17 7.11
N THR A 69 10.36 -2.04 6.90
CA THR A 69 9.99 -0.99 5.96
C THR A 69 9.98 -1.49 4.52
N TYR A 70 11.01 -2.25 4.13
CA TYR A 70 11.07 -2.91 2.82
C TYR A 70 9.85 -3.81 2.58
N MET A 71 9.50 -4.67 3.55
CA MET A 71 8.38 -5.60 3.40
C MET A 71 7.04 -4.86 3.30
N ALA A 72 6.85 -3.81 4.12
CA ALA A 72 5.66 -2.97 4.07
C ALA A 72 5.56 -2.22 2.73
N ALA A 73 6.65 -1.62 2.27
CA ALA A 73 6.68 -0.89 1.01
C ALA A 73 6.42 -1.82 -0.20
N ARG A 74 7.00 -3.02 -0.22
CA ARG A 74 6.74 -4.05 -1.25
C ARG A 74 5.33 -4.60 -1.22
N LYS A 75 4.64 -4.57 -0.07
CA LYS A 75 3.22 -4.91 0.00
C LYS A 75 2.38 -3.80 -0.65
N LEU A 76 2.63 -2.54 -0.29
CA LEU A 76 1.92 -1.37 -0.82
C LEU A 76 2.12 -1.20 -2.32
N GLN A 77 3.32 -1.47 -2.83
CA GLN A 77 3.63 -1.38 -4.27
C GLN A 77 2.77 -2.32 -5.14
N ARG A 78 2.24 -3.43 -4.60
CA ARG A 78 1.37 -4.34 -5.36
C ARG A 78 -0.04 -3.80 -5.56
N TRP A 79 -0.42 -2.79 -4.79
CA TRP A 79 -1.74 -2.17 -4.82
C TRP A 79 -1.74 -0.83 -5.57
N LEU A 80 -0.59 -0.43 -6.14
CA LEU A 80 -0.45 0.71 -7.05
C LEU A 80 -0.40 0.23 -8.51
#